data_AF-A0A6A6QHA7-F1
#
_entry.id   AF-A0A6A6QHA7-F1
#
_cell.length_a   1.000
_cell.length_b   1.000
_cell.length_c   1.000
_cell.angle_alpha   90.00
_cell.angle_beta   90.00
_cell.angle_gamma   90.00
#
_symmetry.space_group_name_H-M   'P 1'
#
loop_
_entity.id
_entity.type
_entity.pdbx_description
1 polymer ?
#
loop_
_entity_poly.entity_id
_entity_poly.type
_entity_poly.pdbx_seq_one_letter_code
_entity_poly.pdbx_strand_id
1 'polypeptide(L)'
;MSLADLPNELIFEVASYLDDASLSGLSRICKGAQDLLQGDLHRRAITDRPTSQPQSGARLTISALDWAVKNHKVPLVRYLLAHNATGFDATKQTWPALDRLIDRRDYYDIGTTMILVAKAAELGRLSGIDATAILSNQLPDHVEPYSRGFYADRDRDRYAHQEDPDGSKKLQLVDLLLSKYGADATGAGIKDAGYRGSFLHRARCPKMFKLLLQHKADINWTSSYC
;
A
#
# COMPACT_ATOMS: atom_id res chain seq x y z
N MET A 1 -39.70 20.42 5.51
CA MET A 1 -39.62 18.95 5.47
C MET A 1 -38.19 18.56 5.77
N SER A 2 -37.99 17.73 6.79
CA SER A 2 -36.68 17.16 7.08
C SER A 2 -36.42 15.99 6.15
N LEU A 3 -35.15 15.76 5.80
CA LEU A 3 -34.74 14.59 5.00
C LEU A 3 -35.04 13.27 5.75
N ALA A 4 -35.20 13.34 7.08
CA ALA A 4 -35.64 12.23 7.92
C ALA A 4 -37.15 11.91 7.79
N ASP A 5 -37.93 12.79 7.18
CA ASP A 5 -39.37 12.58 6.96
C ASP A 5 -39.64 11.88 5.61
N LEU A 6 -38.60 11.60 4.82
CA LEU A 6 -38.72 10.92 3.54
C LEU A 6 -38.83 9.40 3.74
N PRO A 7 -39.63 8.71 2.89
CA PRO A 7 -39.57 7.27 2.74
C PRO A 7 -38.14 6.78 2.47
N ASN A 8 -37.80 5.62 3.02
CA ASN A 8 -36.46 5.02 2.88
C ASN A 8 -36.06 4.84 1.41
N GLU A 9 -37.01 4.57 0.52
CA GLU A 9 -36.79 4.40 -0.92
C GLU A 9 -36.24 5.69 -1.56
N LEU A 10 -36.81 6.84 -1.22
CA LEU A 10 -36.34 8.13 -1.73
C LEU A 10 -34.99 8.52 -1.13
N ILE A 11 -34.73 8.14 0.13
CA ILE A 11 -33.42 8.32 0.76
C ILE A 11 -32.35 7.52 0.02
N PHE A 12 -32.63 6.26 -0.34
CA PHE A 12 -31.72 5.42 -1.13
C PHE A 12 -31.52 5.93 -2.56
N GLU A 13 -32.59 6.43 -3.19
CA GLU A 13 -32.51 7.03 -4.51
C GLU A 13 -31.58 8.25 -4.49
N VAL A 14 -31.78 9.18 -3.56
CA VAL A 14 -30.89 10.34 -3.39
C VAL A 14 -29.46 9.89 -3.08
N ALA A 15 -29.28 8.92 -2.17
CA ALA A 15 -27.97 8.38 -1.84
C ALA A 15 -27.24 7.82 -3.07
N SER A 16 -27.95 7.19 -4.01
CA SER A 16 -27.37 6.61 -5.23
C SER A 16 -26.71 7.64 -6.15
N TYR A 17 -27.17 8.89 -6.12
CA TYR A 17 -26.61 10.00 -6.89
C TYR A 17 -25.46 10.74 -6.19
N LEU A 18 -25.25 10.49 -4.89
CA LEU A 18 -24.21 11.14 -4.10
C LEU A 18 -22.87 10.38 -4.19
N ASP A 19 -21.78 11.15 -4.20
CA ASP A 19 -20.44 10.62 -3.99
C ASP A 19 -20.21 10.23 -2.52
N ASP A 20 -19.17 9.44 -2.27
CA ASP A 20 -18.92 8.89 -0.93
C ASP A 20 -18.69 9.98 0.14
N ALA A 21 -18.12 11.12 -0.27
CA ALA A 21 -17.87 12.25 0.62
C ALA A 21 -19.18 12.94 1.03
N SER A 22 -20.05 13.24 0.05
CA SER A 22 -21.36 13.86 0.31
C SER A 22 -22.27 12.92 1.06
N LEU A 23 -22.24 11.62 0.74
CA LEU A 23 -23.03 10.59 1.42
C LEU A 23 -22.59 10.42 2.89
N SER A 24 -21.28 10.41 3.15
CA SER A 24 -20.73 10.42 4.51
C SER A 24 -21.15 11.67 5.28
N GLY A 25 -21.07 12.85 4.65
CA GLY A 25 -21.57 14.11 5.22
C GLY A 25 -23.05 14.04 5.58
N LEU A 26 -23.88 13.51 4.66
CA LEU A 26 -25.31 13.35 4.86
C LEU A 26 -25.62 12.39 6.02
N SER A 27 -24.94 11.24 6.09
CA SER A 27 -25.12 10.25 7.17
C SER A 27 -24.86 10.85 8.55
N ARG A 28 -23.89 11.76 8.66
CA ARG A 28 -23.53 12.42 9.93
C ARG A 28 -24.57 13.46 10.37
N ILE A 29 -25.24 14.10 9.42
CA ILE A 29 -26.22 15.16 9.67
C ILE A 29 -27.60 14.55 9.95
N CYS A 30 -27.96 13.49 9.23
CA CYS A 30 -29.28 12.87 9.30
C CYS A 30 -29.30 11.64 10.22
N LYS A 31 -29.33 11.86 11.54
CA LYS A 31 -29.37 10.78 12.55
C LYS A 31 -30.44 9.70 12.30
N GLY A 32 -31.62 10.09 11.78
CA GLY A 32 -32.71 9.14 11.49
C GLY A 32 -32.46 8.22 10.30
N ALA A 33 -31.61 8.63 9.35
CA ALA A 33 -31.24 7.84 8.17
C ALA A 33 -29.82 7.25 8.30
N GLN A 34 -29.13 7.52 9.41
CA GLN A 34 -27.72 7.21 9.59
C GLN A 34 -27.43 5.73 9.39
N ASP A 35 -28.21 4.84 10.01
CA ASP A 35 -27.98 3.39 9.91
C ASP A 35 -28.13 2.87 8.47
N LEU A 36 -29.12 3.40 7.73
CA LEU A 36 -29.36 3.03 6.34
C LEU A 36 -28.25 3.53 5.41
N LEU A 37 -27.84 4.80 5.57
CA LEU A 37 -26.78 5.42 4.76
C LEU A 37 -25.41 4.82 5.09
N GLN A 38 -25.17 4.46 6.36
CA GLN A 38 -23.95 3.78 6.78
C GLN A 38 -23.88 2.35 6.22
N GLY A 39 -25.00 1.65 6.14
CA GLY A 39 -25.10 0.36 5.45
C GLY A 39 -24.74 0.48 3.96
N ASP A 40 -25.24 1.52 3.28
CA ASP A 40 -24.90 1.75 1.86
C ASP A 40 -23.43 2.12 1.67
N LEU A 41 -22.87 2.99 2.53
CA LEU A 41 -21.44 3.33 2.52
C LEU A 41 -20.58 2.08 2.76
N HIS A 42 -20.96 1.22 3.71
CA HIS A 42 -20.25 -0.03 3.95
C HIS A 42 -20.28 -0.92 2.70
N ARG A 43 -21.46 -1.11 2.11
CA ARG A 43 -21.63 -1.88 0.86
C ARG A 43 -20.75 -1.35 -0.26
N ARG A 44 -20.72 -0.03 -0.49
CA ARG A 44 -19.86 0.61 -1.50
C ARG A 44 -18.38 0.43 -1.20
N ALA A 45 -18.00 0.53 0.07
CA ALA A 45 -16.61 0.40 0.49
C ALA A 45 -16.06 -1.00 0.15
N ILE A 46 -16.79 -2.06 0.50
CA ILE A 46 -16.36 -3.46 0.34
C ILE A 46 -16.55 -4.02 -1.08
N THR A 47 -17.27 -3.31 -1.95
CA THR A 47 -17.55 -3.78 -3.31
C THR A 47 -16.30 -3.71 -4.19
N ASP A 48 -16.05 -4.80 -4.91
CA ASP A 48 -14.96 -4.90 -5.88
C ASP A 48 -15.18 -3.96 -7.07
N ARG A 49 -14.09 -3.43 -7.62
CA ARG A 49 -14.14 -2.38 -8.64
C ARG A 49 -13.66 -2.92 -9.99
N PRO A 50 -14.15 -2.40 -11.12
CA PRO A 50 -13.65 -2.79 -12.42
C PRO A 50 -12.21 -2.31 -12.61
N THR A 51 -11.36 -3.14 -13.21
CA THR A 51 -10.00 -2.74 -13.57
C THR A 51 -10.03 -1.80 -14.78
N SER A 52 -9.23 -0.73 -14.74
CA SER A 52 -9.13 0.28 -15.80
C SER A 52 -8.51 -0.21 -17.12
N GLN A 53 -8.07 -1.47 -17.21
CA GLN A 53 -7.45 -2.06 -18.40
C GLN A 53 -8.17 -3.34 -18.81
N PRO A 54 -9.16 -3.28 -19.72
CA PRO A 54 -9.72 -4.46 -20.36
C PRO A 54 -8.77 -4.92 -21.48
N GLN A 55 -7.72 -5.69 -21.17
CA GLN A 55 -6.86 -6.29 -22.21
C GLN A 55 -7.49 -7.51 -22.89
N SER A 56 -8.59 -8.02 -22.35
CA SER A 56 -9.35 -9.14 -22.90
C SER A 56 -10.78 -8.94 -22.44
N GLY A 57 -11.79 -9.17 -23.29
CA GLY A 57 -13.22 -8.87 -23.05
C GLY A 57 -13.88 -9.41 -21.77
N ALA A 58 -13.14 -9.99 -20.84
CA ALA A 58 -13.54 -10.25 -19.47
C ALA A 58 -13.45 -8.97 -18.62
N ARG A 59 -14.54 -8.60 -17.93
CA ARG A 59 -14.51 -7.61 -16.85
C ARG A 59 -13.68 -8.18 -15.70
N LEU A 60 -12.39 -7.89 -15.68
CA LEU A 60 -11.57 -8.16 -14.51
C LEU A 60 -11.99 -7.19 -13.40
N THR A 61 -12.42 -7.74 -12.28
CA THR A 61 -12.65 -6.99 -11.05
C THR A 61 -11.39 -7.07 -10.19
N ILE A 62 -11.07 -5.95 -9.55
CA ILE A 62 -10.01 -5.84 -8.55
C ILE A 62 -10.68 -5.74 -7.18
N SER A 63 -10.10 -6.43 -6.18
CA SER A 63 -10.68 -6.41 -4.84
C SER A 63 -10.76 -4.99 -4.29
N ALA A 64 -11.76 -4.71 -3.45
CA ALA A 64 -11.92 -3.39 -2.86
C ALA A 64 -10.63 -2.88 -2.18
N LEU A 65 -9.92 -3.77 -1.47
CA LEU A 65 -8.65 -3.45 -0.83
C LEU A 65 -7.56 -3.18 -1.86
N ASP A 66 -7.40 -4.05 -2.85
CA ASP A 66 -6.35 -3.91 -3.86
C ASP A 66 -6.52 -2.61 -4.67
N TRP A 67 -7.76 -2.24 -4.97
CA TRP A 67 -8.07 -0.96 -5.58
C TRP A 67 -7.74 0.22 -4.67
N ALA A 68 -8.07 0.14 -3.38
CA ALA A 68 -7.79 1.20 -2.41
C ALA A 68 -6.28 1.43 -2.25
N VAL A 69 -5.50 0.34 -2.24
CA VAL A 69 -4.02 0.38 -2.19
C VAL A 69 -3.46 1.01 -3.47
N LYS A 70 -3.90 0.54 -4.65
CA LYS A 70 -3.48 1.08 -5.95
C LYS A 70 -3.78 2.59 -6.10
N ASN A 71 -4.85 3.08 -5.49
CA ASN A 71 -5.27 4.49 -5.57
C ASN A 71 -4.88 5.32 -4.33
N HIS A 72 -3.98 4.80 -3.49
CA HIS A 72 -3.45 5.50 -2.31
C HIS A 72 -4.53 6.00 -1.33
N LYS A 73 -5.63 5.24 -1.18
CA LYS A 73 -6.77 5.60 -0.32
C LYS A 73 -6.54 5.07 1.10
N VAL A 74 -5.57 5.63 1.83
CA VAL A 74 -5.19 5.20 3.20
C VAL A 74 -6.39 5.02 4.15
N PRO A 75 -7.37 5.96 4.23
CA PRO A 75 -8.52 5.79 5.12
C PRO A 75 -9.40 4.59 4.74
N LEU A 76 -9.57 4.35 3.45
CA LEU A 76 -10.34 3.21 2.95
C LEU A 76 -9.60 1.89 3.22
N VAL A 77 -8.27 1.85 3.06
CA VAL A 77 -7.46 0.68 3.43
C VAL A 77 -7.64 0.35 4.91
N ARG A 78 -7.53 1.35 5.81
CA ARG A 78 -7.77 1.14 7.25
C ARG A 78 -9.18 0.61 7.52
N TYR A 79 -10.18 1.23 6.89
CA TYR A 79 -11.58 0.83 7.05
C TYR A 79 -11.81 -0.62 6.62
N LEU A 80 -11.32 -1.01 5.44
CA LEU A 80 -11.50 -2.35 4.89
C LEU A 80 -10.85 -3.42 5.76
N LEU A 81 -9.61 -3.19 6.21
CA LEU A 81 -8.91 -4.15 7.06
C LEU A 81 -9.54 -4.27 8.46
N ALA A 82 -10.08 -3.18 9.01
CA ALA A 82 -10.83 -3.21 10.27
C ALA A 82 -12.12 -4.03 10.18
N HIS A 83 -12.70 -4.16 8.98
CA HIS A 83 -13.89 -4.95 8.71
C HIS A 83 -13.57 -6.32 8.09
N ASN A 84 -12.33 -6.80 8.20
CA ASN A 84 -11.86 -8.08 7.65
C ASN A 84 -12.03 -8.22 6.13
N ALA A 85 -12.22 -7.14 5.38
CA ALA A 85 -12.18 -7.12 3.93
C ALA A 85 -10.71 -7.12 3.46
N THR A 86 -10.03 -8.25 3.64
CA THR A 86 -8.60 -8.40 3.35
C THR A 86 -8.29 -8.57 1.87
N GLY A 87 -9.27 -8.90 1.03
CA GLY A 87 -9.05 -9.18 -0.39
C GLY A 87 -8.12 -10.37 -0.66
N PHE A 88 -7.91 -11.22 0.34
CA PHE A 88 -7.12 -12.45 0.21
C PHE A 88 -7.95 -13.54 -0.47
N ASP A 89 -7.39 -14.14 -1.53
CA ASP A 89 -7.99 -15.28 -2.20
C ASP A 89 -7.38 -16.57 -1.65
N ALA A 90 -8.11 -17.23 -0.74
CA ALA A 90 -7.68 -18.47 -0.12
C ALA A 90 -7.54 -19.63 -1.12
N THR A 91 -8.26 -19.60 -2.25
CA THR A 91 -8.21 -20.66 -3.26
C THR A 91 -6.93 -20.58 -4.08
N LYS A 92 -6.51 -19.37 -4.44
CA LYS A 92 -5.29 -19.12 -5.18
C LYS A 92 -4.07 -18.90 -4.28
N GLN A 93 -4.29 -18.79 -2.96
CA GLN A 93 -3.27 -18.40 -1.99
C GLN A 93 -2.58 -17.08 -2.35
N THR A 94 -3.30 -16.19 -3.05
CA THR A 94 -2.79 -14.91 -3.53
C THR A 94 -3.33 -13.78 -2.69
N TRP A 95 -2.49 -12.78 -2.45
CA TRP A 95 -2.91 -11.54 -1.82
C TRP A 95 -2.46 -10.35 -2.65
N PRO A 96 -3.27 -9.90 -3.62
CA PRO A 96 -2.87 -8.89 -4.59
C PRO A 96 -2.33 -7.60 -3.95
N ALA A 97 -2.90 -7.19 -2.81
CA ALA A 97 -2.43 -6.01 -2.07
C ALA A 97 -1.02 -6.18 -1.48
N LEU A 98 -0.65 -7.39 -1.01
CA LEU A 98 0.70 -7.69 -0.54
C LEU A 98 1.66 -7.89 -1.71
N ASP A 99 1.22 -8.62 -2.76
CA ASP A 99 2.00 -8.85 -3.97
C ASP A 99 2.41 -7.52 -4.62
N ARG A 100 1.52 -6.53 -4.58
CA ARG A 100 1.79 -5.14 -4.95
C ARG A 100 2.90 -4.48 -4.14
N LEU A 101 2.92 -4.63 -2.82
CA LEU A 101 3.99 -4.08 -1.98
C LEU A 101 5.35 -4.70 -2.27
N ILE A 102 5.35 -5.98 -2.67
CA ILE A 102 6.54 -6.74 -3.03
C ILE A 102 7.03 -6.35 -4.42
N ASP A 103 6.13 -6.17 -5.39
CA ASP A 103 6.46 -5.76 -6.76
C ASP A 103 6.93 -4.29 -6.81
N ARG A 104 8.08 -4.07 -7.45
CA ARG A 104 8.77 -2.78 -7.55
C ARG A 104 8.09 -1.76 -8.47
N ARG A 105 7.01 -2.13 -9.14
CA ARG A 105 6.39 -1.30 -10.18
C ARG A 105 5.52 -0.19 -9.62
N ASP A 106 5.01 -0.37 -8.41
CA ASP A 106 4.07 0.55 -7.79
C ASP A 106 4.72 1.17 -6.54
N TYR A 107 4.72 2.49 -6.46
CA TYR A 107 5.12 3.21 -5.25
C TYR A 107 3.95 3.24 -4.28
N TYR A 108 4.19 3.07 -2.97
CA TYR A 108 3.14 3.17 -1.97
C TYR A 108 3.54 4.11 -0.86
N ASP A 109 2.52 4.77 -0.33
CA ASP A 109 2.62 5.55 0.89
C ASP A 109 3.13 4.66 2.06
N ILE A 110 3.96 5.24 2.92
CA ILE A 110 4.55 4.56 4.09
C ILE A 110 3.44 4.13 5.04
N GLY A 111 2.42 4.95 5.25
CA GLY A 111 1.27 4.62 6.09
C GLY A 111 0.56 3.36 5.58
N THR A 112 0.24 3.32 4.29
CA THR A 112 -0.37 2.14 3.63
C THR A 112 0.51 0.90 3.79
N THR A 113 1.81 1.05 3.57
CA THR A 113 2.79 -0.05 3.69
C THR A 113 2.82 -0.59 5.12
N MET A 114 2.91 0.27 6.14
CA MET A 114 2.91 -0.13 7.55
C MET A 114 1.65 -0.90 7.94
N ILE A 115 0.49 -0.44 7.49
CA ILE A 115 -0.80 -1.07 7.77
C ILE A 115 -0.86 -2.48 7.18
N LEU A 116 -0.48 -2.62 5.90
CA LEU A 116 -0.49 -3.89 5.20
C LEU A 116 0.55 -4.86 5.75
N VAL A 117 1.76 -4.40 6.07
CA VAL A 117 2.80 -5.21 6.73
C VAL A 117 2.31 -5.75 8.07
N ALA A 118 1.67 -4.90 8.88
CA ALA A 118 1.09 -5.33 10.16
C ALA A 118 0.01 -6.40 9.96
N LYS A 119 -0.89 -6.20 8.99
CA LYS A 119 -1.93 -7.18 8.68
C LYS A 119 -1.35 -8.47 8.08
N ALA A 120 -0.28 -8.38 7.29
CA ALA A 120 0.37 -9.55 6.73
C ALA A 120 1.07 -10.40 7.78
N ALA A 121 1.69 -9.75 8.76
CA ALA A 121 2.23 -10.42 9.93
C ALA A 121 1.12 -11.09 10.76
N GLU A 122 -0.01 -10.41 11.00
CA GLU A 122 -1.17 -10.98 11.70
C GLU A 122 -1.70 -12.25 11.02
N LEU A 123 -1.74 -12.24 9.69
CA LEU A 123 -2.18 -13.39 8.90
C LEU A 123 -1.10 -14.47 8.72
N GLY A 124 0.11 -14.28 9.25
CA GLY A 124 1.24 -15.21 9.08
C GLY A 124 1.72 -15.32 7.62
N ARG A 125 1.53 -14.26 6.82
CA ARG A 125 1.80 -14.20 5.38
C ARG A 125 3.03 -13.38 5.01
N LEU A 126 3.77 -12.89 5.99
CA LEU A 126 4.95 -12.08 5.78
C LEU A 126 6.21 -12.92 6.04
N SER A 127 6.86 -13.39 4.98
CA SER A 127 8.16 -14.06 5.10
C SER A 127 9.31 -13.06 5.17
N GLY A 128 10.49 -13.52 5.60
CA GLY A 128 11.71 -12.69 5.57
C GLY A 128 12.10 -12.24 4.16
N ILE A 129 11.82 -13.07 3.14
CA ILE A 129 12.03 -12.71 1.73
C ILE A 129 11.09 -11.56 1.33
N ASP A 130 9.81 -11.66 1.69
CA ASP A 130 8.82 -10.60 1.40
C ASP A 130 9.19 -9.30 2.14
N ALA A 131 9.58 -9.41 3.41
CA ALA A 131 10.04 -8.27 4.20
C ALA A 131 11.28 -7.61 3.59
N THR A 132 12.21 -8.40 3.04
CA THR A 132 13.40 -7.91 2.32
C THR A 132 13.03 -7.21 1.02
N ALA A 133 12.04 -7.73 0.28
CA ALA A 133 11.54 -7.10 -0.94
C ALA A 133 10.87 -5.75 -0.62
N ILE A 134 10.02 -5.71 0.40
CA ILE A 134 9.37 -4.48 0.87
C ILE A 134 10.42 -3.46 1.32
N LEU A 135 11.42 -3.88 2.11
CA LEU A 135 12.56 -3.04 2.52
C LEU A 135 13.28 -2.45 1.31
N SER A 136 13.57 -3.28 0.32
CA SER A 136 14.20 -2.83 -0.92
C SER A 136 13.40 -1.75 -1.62
N ASN A 137 12.06 -1.80 -1.59
CA ASN A 137 11.19 -0.84 -2.26
C ASN A 137 11.19 0.52 -1.54
N GLN A 138 11.52 0.53 -0.24
CA GLN A 138 11.70 1.76 0.52
C GLN A 138 13.02 2.47 0.21
N LEU A 139 14.02 1.79 -0.32
CA LEU A 139 15.31 2.40 -0.64
C LEU A 139 15.30 2.97 -2.07
N PRO A 140 15.84 4.18 -2.29
CA PRO A 140 15.94 4.72 -3.65
C PRO A 140 16.80 3.80 -4.52
N ASP A 141 16.49 3.75 -5.80
CA ASP A 141 17.37 3.14 -6.78
C ASP A 141 18.52 4.12 -7.10
N HIS A 142 19.70 3.57 -7.32
CA HIS A 142 20.87 4.31 -7.83
C HIS A 142 20.84 4.60 -9.33
N VAL A 143 19.77 4.19 -10.01
CA VAL A 143 19.69 4.38 -11.45
C VAL A 143 19.60 5.89 -11.72
N GLU A 144 20.70 6.43 -12.27
CA GLU A 144 20.79 7.74 -12.86
C GLU A 144 19.57 8.02 -13.76
N PRO A 145 19.19 9.30 -13.97
CA PRO A 145 17.98 9.67 -14.71
C PRO A 145 17.91 9.20 -16.17
N TYR A 146 18.96 8.54 -16.70
CA TYR A 146 19.20 8.41 -18.13
C TYR A 146 18.73 7.11 -18.79
N SER A 147 18.11 6.15 -18.09
CA SER A 147 17.76 4.86 -18.73
C SER A 147 16.35 4.30 -18.46
N ARG A 148 15.41 5.12 -17.99
CA ARG A 148 13.98 4.83 -18.17
C ARG A 148 13.29 6.00 -18.85
N GLY A 149 13.36 6.00 -20.18
CA GLY A 149 12.54 6.83 -21.07
C GLY A 149 11.04 6.50 -21.05
N PHE A 150 10.50 6.05 -19.92
CA PHE A 150 9.07 5.81 -19.73
C PHE A 150 8.69 6.32 -18.34
N TYR A 151 8.09 7.51 -18.32
CA TYR A 151 7.43 8.15 -17.18
C TYR A 151 8.28 8.21 -15.90
N ALA A 152 9.23 9.15 -15.86
CA ALA A 152 9.62 9.75 -14.59
C ALA A 152 8.36 10.44 -14.04
N ASP A 153 7.56 9.65 -13.30
CA ASP A 153 6.34 10.12 -12.71
C ASP A 153 6.69 11.26 -11.75
N ARG A 154 6.33 12.49 -12.13
CA ARG A 154 6.57 13.69 -11.31
C ARG A 154 5.89 13.59 -9.94
N ASP A 155 4.96 12.65 -9.79
CA ASP A 155 4.31 12.36 -8.54
C ASP A 155 5.15 11.45 -7.60
N ARG A 156 6.23 10.83 -8.08
CA ARG A 156 7.16 10.01 -7.28
C ARG A 156 7.75 10.77 -6.10
N ASP A 157 8.19 12.00 -6.34
CA ASP A 157 8.72 12.87 -5.28
C ASP A 157 7.58 13.54 -4.49
N ARG A 158 6.41 13.71 -5.10
CA ARG A 158 5.26 14.42 -4.50
C ARG A 158 4.62 13.63 -3.35
N TYR A 159 4.43 12.33 -3.51
CA TYR A 159 3.84 11.49 -2.46
C TYR A 159 4.87 11.03 -1.41
N ALA A 160 6.12 10.81 -1.80
CA ALA A 160 7.18 10.37 -0.89
C ALA A 160 7.54 11.43 0.18
N HIS A 161 7.44 12.72 -0.17
CA HIS A 161 7.81 13.81 0.72
C HIS A 161 6.65 14.39 1.54
N GLN A 162 5.38 14.11 1.17
CA GLN A 162 4.23 14.69 1.87
C GLN A 162 3.92 14.03 3.22
N GLU A 163 4.17 12.72 3.38
CA GLU A 163 3.73 11.98 4.58
C GLU A 163 4.82 11.76 5.65
N ASP A 164 6.09 11.89 5.29
CA ASP A 164 7.24 11.62 6.17
C ASP A 164 8.44 12.55 5.89
N PRO A 165 8.28 13.88 6.10
CA PRO A 165 9.29 14.87 5.71
C PRO A 165 10.63 14.70 6.44
N ASP A 166 10.63 14.12 7.63
CA ASP A 166 11.84 13.84 8.43
C ASP A 166 12.35 12.39 8.28
N GLY A 167 11.64 11.54 7.53
CA GLY A 167 11.97 10.14 7.33
C GLY A 167 11.73 9.25 8.55
N SER A 168 11.03 9.74 9.58
CA SER A 168 10.84 9.04 10.85
C SER A 168 10.00 7.77 10.70
N LYS A 169 8.86 7.84 9.99
CA LYS A 169 7.99 6.68 9.76
C LYS A 169 8.68 5.64 8.89
N LYS A 170 9.46 6.09 7.90
CA LYS A 170 10.26 5.22 7.03
C LYS A 170 11.30 4.45 7.83
N LEU A 171 12.02 5.12 8.72
CA LEU A 171 13.00 4.47 9.59
C LEU A 171 12.32 3.46 10.53
N GLN A 172 11.16 3.79 11.09
CA GLN A 172 10.36 2.86 11.91
C GLN A 172 9.93 1.62 11.12
N LEU A 173 9.44 1.79 9.89
CA LEU A 173 9.07 0.68 9.02
C LEU A 173 10.27 -0.22 8.72
N VAL A 174 11.43 0.37 8.36
CA VAL A 174 12.64 -0.40 8.08
C VAL A 174 13.12 -1.16 9.30
N ASP A 175 13.17 -0.52 10.47
CA ASP A 175 13.56 -1.19 11.71
C ASP A 175 12.61 -2.35 12.04
N LEU A 176 11.31 -2.17 11.85
CA LEU A 176 10.31 -3.22 12.04
C LEU A 176 10.55 -4.41 11.10
N LEU A 177 10.82 -4.16 9.81
CA LEU A 177 11.10 -5.22 8.83
C LEU A 177 12.35 -6.02 9.20
N LEU A 178 13.41 -5.34 9.61
CA LEU A 178 14.69 -5.96 9.98
C LEU A 178 14.61 -6.72 11.30
N SER A 179 14.10 -6.07 12.36
CA SER A 179 14.10 -6.61 13.72
C SER A 179 13.09 -7.74 13.94
N LYS A 180 11.89 -7.62 13.36
CA LYS A 180 10.76 -8.49 13.68
C LYS A 180 10.44 -9.48 12.57
N TYR A 181 10.60 -9.07 11.32
CA TYR A 181 10.16 -9.85 10.17
C TYR A 181 11.31 -10.51 9.40
N GLY A 182 12.55 -10.41 9.90
CA GLY A 182 13.69 -11.13 9.36
C GLY A 182 14.10 -10.67 7.96
N ALA A 183 13.87 -9.40 7.63
CA ALA A 183 14.42 -8.82 6.41
C ALA A 183 15.95 -8.85 6.43
N ASP A 184 16.56 -9.16 5.28
CA ASP A 184 18.01 -9.11 5.11
C ASP A 184 18.46 -7.65 4.97
N ALA A 185 19.31 -7.20 5.90
CA ALA A 185 19.85 -5.85 5.92
C ALA A 185 20.84 -5.57 4.78
N THR A 186 21.42 -6.60 4.17
CA THR A 186 22.43 -6.50 3.11
C THR A 186 21.76 -6.34 1.75
N GLY A 187 20.74 -7.13 1.46
CA GLY A 187 20.03 -7.11 0.18
C GLY A 187 19.17 -8.35 -0.05
N ALA A 188 18.42 -8.37 -1.14
CA ALA A 188 17.52 -9.49 -1.47
C ALA A 188 18.22 -10.79 -1.90
N GLY A 189 19.56 -10.90 -1.78
CA GLY A 189 20.31 -12.10 -2.17
C GLY A 189 20.26 -12.47 -3.66
N ILE A 190 19.51 -11.74 -4.49
CA ILE A 190 19.41 -11.98 -5.94
C ILE A 190 20.73 -11.56 -6.57
N LYS A 191 21.57 -12.56 -6.90
CA LYS A 191 22.85 -12.39 -7.59
C LYS A 191 22.70 -11.67 -8.94
N ASP A 192 21.52 -11.70 -9.56
CA ASP A 192 21.23 -10.96 -10.80
C ASP A 192 20.95 -9.45 -10.63
N ALA A 193 21.02 -8.89 -9.42
CA ALA A 193 20.90 -7.45 -9.20
C ALA A 193 22.23 -6.69 -9.44
N GLY A 194 23.00 -7.10 -10.46
CA GLY A 194 24.39 -6.68 -10.75
C GLY A 194 24.64 -5.17 -10.86
N TYR A 195 23.59 -4.35 -10.88
CA TYR A 195 23.68 -2.88 -10.98
C TYR A 195 23.24 -2.11 -9.72
N ARG A 196 22.70 -2.75 -8.68
CA ARG A 196 21.99 -2.01 -7.61
C ARG A 196 22.77 -1.83 -6.30
N GLY A 197 23.89 -2.53 -6.13
CA GLY A 197 24.64 -2.52 -4.89
C GLY A 197 23.86 -3.12 -3.71
N SER A 198 24.53 -3.26 -2.56
CA SER A 198 23.84 -3.58 -1.30
C SER A 198 22.89 -2.45 -0.87
N PHE A 199 22.02 -2.73 0.09
CA PHE A 199 21.15 -1.70 0.67
C PHE A 199 21.94 -0.56 1.31
N LEU A 200 23.14 -0.82 1.83
CA LEU A 200 24.05 0.22 2.33
C LEU A 200 24.43 1.22 1.24
N HIS A 201 24.72 0.75 0.03
CA HIS A 201 25.02 1.65 -1.09
C HIS A 201 23.81 2.57 -1.35
N ARG A 202 22.59 2.04 -1.30
CA ARG A 202 21.34 2.76 -1.62
C ARG A 202 20.85 3.68 -0.50
N ALA A 203 21.43 3.61 0.70
CA ALA A 203 21.00 4.41 1.84
C ALA A 203 21.47 5.88 1.71
N ARG A 204 20.59 6.75 1.20
CA ARG A 204 20.89 8.19 1.00
C ARG A 204 20.98 9.01 2.29
N CYS A 205 20.41 8.54 3.40
CA CYS A 205 20.44 9.29 4.66
C CYS A 205 21.29 8.58 5.73
N PRO A 206 22.11 9.32 6.51
CA PRO A 206 22.99 8.73 7.52
C PRO A 206 22.26 7.86 8.56
N LYS A 207 21.02 8.23 8.92
CA LYS A 207 20.19 7.47 9.86
C LYS A 207 19.85 6.07 9.30
N MET A 208 19.47 5.98 8.02
CA MET A 208 19.18 4.70 7.37
C MET A 208 20.43 3.84 7.24
N PHE A 209 21.56 4.46 6.85
CA PHE A 209 22.84 3.76 6.76
C PHE A 209 23.25 3.15 8.10
N LYS A 210 23.16 3.94 9.19
CA LYS A 210 23.43 3.48 10.55
C LYS A 210 22.49 2.35 10.97
N LEU A 211 21.20 2.46 10.66
CA LEU A 211 20.20 1.45 10.98
C LEU A 211 20.52 0.09 10.31
N LEU A 212 20.86 0.10 9.03
CA LEU A 212 21.25 -1.11 8.30
C LEU A 212 22.50 -1.77 8.90
N LEU A 213 23.51 -0.99 9.30
CA LEU A 213 24.69 -1.52 9.99
C LEU A 213 24.37 -2.13 11.36
N GLN A 214 23.47 -1.52 12.13
CA GLN A 214 23.02 -2.08 13.41
C GLN A 214 22.38 -3.45 13.25
N HIS A 215 21.72 -3.67 12.11
CA HIS A 215 21.13 -4.96 11.70
C HIS A 215 22.10 -5.84 10.89
N LYS A 216 23.42 -5.63 11.03
CA LYS A 216 24.49 -6.46 10.46
C LYS A 216 24.53 -6.51 8.94
N ALA A 217 24.12 -5.44 8.25
CA ALA A 217 24.34 -5.33 6.82
C ALA A 217 25.84 -5.46 6.49
N ASP A 218 26.17 -6.27 5.48
CA ASP A 218 27.55 -6.49 5.07
C ASP A 218 28.13 -5.25 4.37
N ILE A 219 29.10 -4.61 5.03
CA ILE A 219 29.81 -3.44 4.51
C ILE A 219 30.77 -3.80 3.37
N ASN A 220 31.26 -5.04 3.35
CA ASN A 220 32.17 -5.54 2.33
C ASN A 220 31.41 -6.22 1.19
N TRP A 221 30.09 -6.07 1.15
CA TRP A 221 29.28 -6.66 0.10
C TRP A 221 29.75 -6.15 -1.26
N THR A 222 30.18 -7.07 -2.11
CA THR A 222 30.53 -6.82 -3.50
C THR A 222 29.66 -7.70 -4.39
N SER A 223 29.18 -7.12 -5.49
CA SER A 223 28.57 -7.90 -6.57
C SER A 223 29.69 -8.65 -7.27
N SER A 224 29.61 -9.98 -7.39
CA SER A 224 30.61 -10.81 -8.06
C SER A 224 30.63 -10.67 -9.60
N TYR A 225 30.12 -9.57 -10.12
CA TYR A 225 30.22 -9.18 -11.53
C TYR A 225 31.24 -8.05 -11.65
N CYS A 226 32.50 -8.43 -11.85
CA CYS A 226 33.49 -7.64 -12.57
C CYS A 226 33.49 -8.07 -14.02
#